data_AF-A0AA47MYI6-F1
#
_entry.id   AF-A0AA47MYI6-F1
#
_cell.length_a   1.000
_cell.length_b   1.000
_cell.length_c   1.000
_cell.angle_alpha   90.00
_cell.angle_beta   90.00
_cell.angle_gamma   90.00
#
_symmetry.space_group_name_H-M   'P 1'
#
loop_
_entity.id
_entity.type
_entity.pdbx_description
1 polymer ?
#
loop_
_entity_poly.entity_id
_entity_poly.type
_entity_poly.pdbx_seq_one_letter_code
_entity_poly.pdbx_strand_id
1 'polypeptide(L)'
;MLPLYERNKTSSLKVDIPETLNTVHIYSRVSPKFPEGAIFTPPTANNKVYSNCIQEYRVWLLVRVVGSSGSKQLVAGFAGFVSATGYKPPRRSTIDYFTPINQPFTEYSVIKELLKQSEEATMEVGQEYVLNTFDLGGCMKALLLIWKFPDEYEKHVVTPGPFHTGMNYMGMVTAHKCKGSGYAEILIEAELVTSGCLEGVLKGKAYAKALFCLKTVSEAMERLLLQRFIEEENVEITNPKALFDLVQTCSRENLDLAQKDPSTLDILKKYEAYENKVRAGHLGKTATFGLSDN
;
A
#
# COMPACT_ATOMS: atom_id res chain seq x y z
N MET A 1 -20.53 24.97 -18.76
CA MET A 1 -20.63 23.52 -18.53
C MET A 1 -19.82 22.86 -19.64
N LEU A 2 -18.83 22.02 -19.31
CA LEU A 2 -18.06 21.34 -20.35
C LEU A 2 -18.98 20.34 -21.08
N PRO A 3 -18.83 20.15 -22.41
CA PRO A 3 -19.61 19.21 -23.17
C PRO A 3 -19.31 17.82 -22.66
N LEU A 4 -20.37 17.08 -22.34
CA LEU A 4 -20.29 15.66 -22.03
C LEU A 4 -19.94 14.94 -23.34
N TYR A 5 -18.70 14.49 -23.45
CA TYR A 5 -18.28 13.71 -24.62
C TYR A 5 -18.91 12.31 -24.54
N GLU A 6 -19.49 11.86 -25.65
CA GLU A 6 -20.09 10.53 -25.73
C GLU A 6 -19.00 9.47 -25.68
N ARG A 7 -19.04 8.61 -24.66
CA ARG A 7 -17.98 7.65 -24.37
C ARG A 7 -17.83 6.65 -25.51
N ASN A 8 -16.62 6.51 -26.04
CA ASN A 8 -16.31 5.54 -27.09
C ASN A 8 -15.17 4.59 -26.63
N LYS A 9 -14.98 3.48 -27.34
CA LYS A 9 -13.95 2.48 -27.01
C LYS A 9 -12.54 2.81 -27.52
N THR A 10 -12.31 4.01 -28.06
CA THR A 10 -11.01 4.37 -28.63
C THR A 10 -10.05 4.82 -27.53
N SER A 11 -8.80 4.38 -27.62
CA SER A 11 -7.72 4.73 -26.68
C SER A 11 -7.15 6.13 -26.91
N SER A 12 -7.87 7.00 -27.63
CA SER A 12 -7.49 8.39 -27.89
C SER A 12 -8.72 9.29 -27.89
N LEU A 13 -8.60 10.43 -27.21
CA LEU A 13 -9.64 11.46 -27.14
C LEU A 13 -9.27 12.58 -28.11
N LYS A 14 -10.08 12.79 -29.15
CA LYS A 14 -10.09 14.04 -29.92
C LYS A 14 -11.20 14.91 -29.34
N VAL A 15 -10.81 15.99 -28.65
CA VAL A 15 -11.75 16.86 -27.94
C VAL A 15 -11.64 18.28 -28.51
N ASP A 16 -12.77 18.86 -28.91
CA ASP A 16 -12.93 20.30 -29.03
C ASP A 16 -13.16 20.88 -27.62
N ILE A 17 -12.16 21.60 -27.11
CA ILE A 17 -12.11 22.07 -25.73
C ILE A 17 -12.85 23.41 -25.62
N PRO A 18 -13.89 23.55 -24.78
CA PRO A 18 -14.61 24.82 -24.63
C PRO A 18 -13.92 25.82 -23.69
N GLU A 19 -14.48 27.03 -23.72
CA GLU A 19 -14.14 28.22 -22.93
C GLU A 19 -13.83 27.96 -21.45
N THR A 20 -12.96 28.81 -20.93
CA THR A 20 -12.54 28.94 -19.53
C THR A 20 -13.67 28.66 -18.53
N LEU A 21 -13.37 27.92 -17.46
CA LEU A 21 -14.34 27.61 -16.42
C LEU A 21 -14.72 28.89 -15.66
N ASN A 22 -15.95 28.95 -15.17
CA ASN A 22 -16.40 30.08 -14.35
C ASN A 22 -15.50 30.21 -13.11
N THR A 23 -15.03 31.42 -12.84
CA THR A 23 -14.13 31.69 -11.73
C THR A 23 -14.81 31.41 -10.39
N VAL A 24 -14.10 30.71 -9.50
CA VAL A 24 -14.55 30.43 -8.13
C VAL A 24 -13.59 31.11 -7.16
N HIS A 25 -14.13 31.96 -6.29
CA HIS A 25 -13.34 32.68 -5.29
C HIS A 25 -13.69 32.22 -3.87
N ILE A 26 -12.66 31.83 -3.11
CA ILE A 26 -12.76 31.57 -1.67
C ILE A 26 -11.87 32.57 -0.95
N TYR A 27 -12.50 33.55 -0.30
CA TYR A 27 -11.82 34.65 0.39
C TYR A 27 -11.48 34.35 1.87
N SER A 28 -12.05 33.30 2.46
CA SER A 28 -11.86 32.94 3.86
C SER A 28 -11.59 31.46 4.03
N ARG A 29 -10.61 31.13 4.87
CA ARG A 29 -10.28 29.75 5.22
C ARG A 29 -11.28 29.27 6.27
N VAL A 30 -12.06 28.25 5.92
CA VAL A 30 -12.93 27.54 6.86
C VAL A 30 -12.20 26.27 7.28
N SER A 31 -12.27 25.89 8.54
CA SER A 31 -11.71 24.65 9.07
C SER A 31 -12.85 23.71 9.50
N PRO A 32 -12.64 22.39 9.52
CA PRO A 32 -13.67 21.47 9.95
C PRO A 32 -14.00 21.74 11.41
N LYS A 33 -15.28 21.82 11.73
CA LYS A 33 -15.78 21.86 13.11
C LYS A 33 -16.16 20.45 13.48
N PHE A 34 -15.31 19.79 14.25
CA PHE A 34 -15.69 18.52 14.85
C PHE A 34 -16.69 18.78 15.98
N PRO A 35 -17.74 17.95 16.12
CA PRO A 35 -18.60 18.00 17.30
C PRO A 35 -17.76 17.89 18.56
N GLU A 36 -18.12 18.64 19.60
CA GLU A 36 -17.45 18.57 20.88
C GLU A 36 -17.56 17.14 21.45
N GLY A 37 -16.42 16.55 21.83
CA GLY A 37 -16.37 15.15 22.29
C GLY A 37 -16.33 14.10 21.17
N ALA A 38 -16.13 14.48 19.90
CA ALA A 38 -15.93 13.52 18.81
C ALA A 38 -14.70 12.63 19.07
N ILE A 39 -14.90 11.33 19.21
CA ILE A 39 -13.85 10.32 19.31
C ILE A 39 -13.88 9.49 18.04
N PHE A 40 -12.76 9.44 17.31
CA PHE A 40 -12.61 8.51 16.20
C PHE A 40 -12.27 7.13 16.75
N THR A 41 -13.23 6.20 16.66
CA THR A 41 -12.98 4.79 16.94
C THR A 41 -13.02 4.04 15.60
N PRO A 42 -11.90 3.50 15.12
CA PRO A 42 -11.92 2.72 13.89
C PRO A 42 -12.83 1.50 14.07
N PRO A 43 -13.52 1.04 13.00
CA PRO A 43 -14.34 -0.16 13.06
C PRO A 43 -13.54 -1.34 13.62
N THR A 44 -14.09 -2.07 14.58
CA THR A 44 -13.43 -3.25 15.17
C THR A 44 -13.12 -4.32 14.13
N ALA A 45 -13.89 -4.37 13.04
CA ALA A 45 -13.64 -5.21 11.87
C ALA A 45 -12.25 -4.98 11.27
N ASN A 46 -11.68 -3.77 11.36
CA ASN A 46 -10.34 -3.46 10.84
C ASN A 46 -9.27 -4.29 11.54
N ASN A 47 -9.43 -4.57 12.84
CA ASN A 47 -8.47 -5.40 13.57
C ASN A 47 -8.46 -6.83 13.03
N LYS A 48 -9.63 -7.39 12.74
CA LYS A 48 -9.74 -8.74 12.15
C LYS A 48 -9.11 -8.80 10.75
N VAL A 49 -9.38 -7.79 9.92
CA VAL A 49 -8.78 -7.69 8.58
C VAL A 49 -7.25 -7.60 8.68
N TYR A 50 -6.75 -6.74 9.56
CA TYR A 50 -5.32 -6.59 9.80
C TYR A 50 -4.68 -7.89 10.27
N SER A 51 -5.25 -8.56 11.28
CA SER A 51 -4.74 -9.85 11.78
C SER A 51 -4.71 -10.93 10.69
N ASN A 52 -5.72 -11.00 9.83
CA ASN A 52 -5.74 -11.93 8.70
C ASN A 52 -4.60 -11.64 7.70
N CYS A 53 -4.37 -10.36 7.37
CA CYS A 53 -3.29 -9.96 6.49
C CYS A 53 -1.90 -10.31 7.07
N ILE A 54 -1.70 -10.09 8.37
CA ILE A 54 -0.46 -10.47 9.06
C ILE A 54 -0.27 -11.99 9.04
N GLN A 55 -1.34 -12.77 9.24
CA GLN A 55 -1.25 -14.22 9.15
C GLN A 55 -0.92 -14.69 7.72
N GLU A 56 -1.56 -14.15 6.69
CA GLU A 56 -1.22 -14.44 5.28
C GLU A 56 0.25 -14.10 4.98
N TYR A 57 0.73 -12.95 5.48
CA TYR A 57 2.11 -12.53 5.32
C TYR A 57 3.10 -13.50 5.97
N ARG A 58 2.83 -13.92 7.21
CA ARG A 58 3.69 -14.89 7.92
C ARG A 58 3.66 -16.27 7.26
N VAL A 59 2.51 -16.73 6.76
CA VAL A 59 2.45 -17.97 5.96
C VAL A 59 3.28 -17.84 4.69
N TRP A 60 3.19 -16.70 3.98
CA TRP A 60 4.03 -16.42 2.83
C TRP A 60 5.53 -16.49 3.16
N LEU A 61 5.98 -15.93 4.29
CA LEU A 61 7.36 -16.04 4.75
C LEU A 61 7.79 -17.50 4.99
N LEU A 62 6.95 -18.30 5.63
CA LEU A 62 7.24 -19.72 5.85
C LEU A 62 7.42 -20.47 4.52
N VAL A 63 6.48 -20.30 3.58
CA VAL A 63 6.58 -20.98 2.27
C VAL A 63 7.75 -20.46 1.42
N ARG A 64 8.18 -19.21 1.61
CA ARG A 64 9.43 -18.69 0.99
C ARG A 64 10.66 -19.43 1.50
N VAL A 65 10.69 -19.84 2.77
CA VAL A 65 11.81 -20.64 3.30
C VAL A 65 11.69 -22.10 2.86
N VAL A 66 10.50 -22.72 2.96
CA VAL A 66 10.27 -24.10 2.50
C VAL A 66 10.55 -24.26 1.00
N GLY A 67 10.15 -23.30 0.19
CA GLY A 67 10.34 -23.28 -1.26
C GLY A 67 11.72 -22.81 -1.72
N SER A 68 12.67 -22.62 -0.81
CA SER A 68 14.05 -22.23 -1.12
C SER A 68 14.94 -23.47 -1.24
N SER A 69 15.51 -23.72 -2.41
CA SER A 69 16.46 -24.80 -2.65
C SER A 69 17.73 -24.25 -3.31
N GLY A 70 18.77 -24.01 -2.51
CA GLY A 70 19.99 -23.34 -2.96
C GLY A 70 19.68 -21.93 -3.47
N SER A 71 20.07 -21.64 -4.72
CA SER A 71 19.79 -20.35 -5.37
C SER A 71 18.39 -20.25 -5.99
N LYS A 72 17.61 -21.35 -6.00
CA LYS A 72 16.25 -21.36 -6.57
C LYS A 72 15.22 -21.03 -5.50
N GLN A 73 14.27 -20.18 -5.88
CA GLN A 73 13.14 -19.80 -5.06
C GLN A 73 11.85 -20.08 -5.85
N LEU A 74 11.05 -21.02 -5.35
CA LEU A 74 9.86 -21.51 -6.04
C LEU A 74 8.62 -20.65 -5.78
N VAL A 75 8.56 -19.96 -4.65
CA VAL A 75 7.45 -19.09 -4.30
C VAL A 75 7.77 -17.68 -4.78
N ALA A 76 6.82 -16.99 -5.42
CA ALA A 76 7.03 -15.61 -5.84
C ALA A 76 7.21 -14.65 -4.64
N GLY A 77 7.76 -13.45 -4.89
CA GLY A 77 7.72 -12.36 -3.90
C GLY A 77 6.28 -12.02 -3.52
N PHE A 78 6.07 -11.32 -2.40
CA PHE A 78 4.75 -11.14 -1.79
C PHE A 78 3.66 -10.65 -2.77
N ALA A 79 3.98 -9.69 -3.66
CA ALA A 79 3.02 -9.21 -4.65
C ALA A 79 2.58 -10.28 -5.66
N GLY A 80 3.50 -11.15 -6.08
CA GLY A 80 3.19 -12.28 -6.96
C GLY A 80 2.39 -13.36 -6.22
N PHE A 81 2.71 -13.60 -4.95
CA PHE A 81 1.96 -14.51 -4.09
C PHE A 81 0.51 -14.04 -3.87
N VAL A 82 0.31 -12.76 -3.55
CA VAL A 82 -1.03 -12.16 -3.42
C VAL A 82 -1.77 -12.18 -4.76
N SER A 83 -1.09 -12.00 -5.89
CA SER A 83 -1.73 -12.11 -7.21
C SER A 83 -2.17 -13.54 -7.55
N ALA A 84 -1.40 -14.55 -7.13
CA ALA A 84 -1.70 -15.95 -7.37
C ALA A 84 -2.82 -16.49 -6.46
N THR A 85 -2.82 -16.06 -5.20
CA THR A 85 -3.81 -16.47 -4.19
C THR A 85 -4.99 -15.51 -4.09
N GLY A 86 -4.92 -14.33 -4.69
CA GLY A 86 -5.96 -13.31 -4.60
C GLY A 86 -7.24 -13.67 -5.34
N TYR A 87 -8.31 -12.96 -5.00
CA TYR A 87 -9.56 -13.03 -5.75
C TYR A 87 -9.32 -12.63 -7.20
N LYS A 88 -9.69 -13.50 -8.13
CA LYS A 88 -9.66 -13.22 -9.57
C LYS A 88 -11.00 -12.60 -9.95
N PRO A 89 -11.06 -11.30 -10.26
CA PRO A 89 -12.31 -10.67 -10.63
C PRO A 89 -12.88 -11.33 -11.91
N PRO A 90 -14.19 -11.55 -11.99
CA PRO A 90 -14.84 -12.21 -13.13
C PRO A 90 -14.70 -11.41 -14.42
N ARG A 91 -14.45 -10.10 -14.29
CA ARG A 91 -14.24 -9.17 -15.40
C ARG A 91 -13.01 -8.32 -15.14
N ARG A 92 -12.22 -8.07 -16.19
CA ARG A 92 -11.12 -7.12 -16.14
C ARG A 92 -11.67 -5.70 -15.98
N SER A 93 -11.01 -4.89 -15.17
CA SER A 93 -11.30 -3.46 -15.10
C SER A 93 -11.13 -2.82 -16.47
N THR A 94 -12.08 -1.98 -16.86
CA THR A 94 -11.96 -1.10 -18.02
C THR A 94 -11.35 0.21 -17.57
N ILE A 95 -10.29 0.64 -18.25
CA ILE A 95 -9.74 1.99 -18.09
C ILE A 95 -10.53 2.90 -19.02
N ASP A 96 -11.06 3.96 -18.46
CA ASP A 96 -11.71 5.04 -19.21
C ASP A 96 -11.02 6.36 -18.87
N TYR A 97 -11.11 7.34 -19.76
CA TYR A 97 -10.42 8.62 -19.64
C TYR A 97 -11.46 9.75 -19.56
N PHE A 98 -11.36 10.56 -18.51
CA PHE A 98 -12.11 11.82 -18.45
C PHE A 98 -11.54 12.84 -19.42
N THR A 99 -12.40 13.75 -19.85
CA THR A 99 -12.00 14.89 -20.68
C THR A 99 -10.98 15.75 -19.94
N PRO A 100 -9.79 16.02 -20.51
CA PRO A 100 -8.79 16.86 -19.86
C PRO A 100 -9.29 18.29 -19.63
N ILE A 101 -8.98 18.85 -18.47
CA ILE A 101 -9.22 20.26 -18.16
C ILE A 101 -7.90 21.02 -18.37
N ASN A 102 -7.81 21.82 -19.42
CA ASN A 102 -6.60 22.59 -19.77
C ASN A 102 -6.51 23.92 -19.00
N GLN A 103 -6.62 23.85 -17.67
CA GLN A 103 -6.43 24.98 -16.76
C GLN A 103 -5.55 24.55 -15.59
N PRO A 104 -4.87 25.48 -14.90
CA PRO A 104 -4.03 25.12 -13.76
C PRO A 104 -4.85 24.39 -12.70
N PHE A 105 -4.40 23.20 -12.32
CA PHE A 105 -5.01 22.39 -11.25
C PHE A 105 -5.07 23.14 -9.90
N THR A 106 -4.24 24.18 -9.76
CA THR A 106 -4.26 25.11 -8.65
C THR A 106 -5.42 26.10 -8.70
N GLU A 107 -6.40 26.02 -9.60
CA GLU A 107 -7.58 26.90 -9.61
C GLU A 107 -8.79 26.24 -8.94
N TYR A 108 -9.55 27.02 -8.17
CA TYR A 108 -10.76 26.49 -7.50
C TYR A 108 -11.84 26.07 -8.49
N SER A 109 -11.93 26.73 -9.65
CA SER A 109 -12.83 26.35 -10.73
C SER A 109 -12.53 24.94 -11.24
N VAL A 110 -11.25 24.60 -11.39
CA VAL A 110 -10.80 23.26 -11.80
C VAL A 110 -11.13 22.23 -10.74
N ILE A 111 -10.82 22.49 -9.47
CA ILE A 111 -11.15 21.55 -8.38
C ILE A 111 -12.65 21.32 -8.27
N LYS A 112 -13.47 22.37 -8.37
CA LYS A 112 -14.94 22.25 -8.34
C LYS A 112 -15.46 21.37 -9.47
N GLU A 113 -14.97 21.58 -10.69
CA GLU A 113 -15.34 20.77 -11.85
C GLU A 113 -14.92 19.30 -11.67
N LEU A 114 -13.71 19.04 -11.13
CA LEU A 114 -13.24 17.68 -10.85
C LEU A 114 -14.10 16.96 -9.81
N LEU A 115 -14.53 17.65 -8.75
CA LEU A 115 -15.45 17.09 -7.76
C LEU A 115 -16.77 16.71 -8.44
N LYS A 116 -17.37 17.61 -9.22
CA LYS A 116 -18.60 17.36 -9.97
C LYS A 116 -18.50 16.16 -10.91
N GLN A 117 -17.45 16.09 -11.74
CA GLN A 117 -17.24 14.96 -12.66
C GLN A 117 -17.04 13.63 -11.90
N SER A 118 -16.38 13.67 -10.75
CA SER A 118 -16.21 12.49 -9.91
C SER A 118 -17.52 12.02 -9.30
N GLU A 119 -18.39 12.95 -8.89
CA GLU A 119 -19.72 12.63 -8.38
C GLU A 119 -20.60 11.98 -9.45
N GLU A 120 -20.65 12.58 -10.65
CA GLU A 120 -21.39 12.03 -11.79
C GLU A 120 -20.94 10.59 -12.13
N ALA A 121 -19.62 10.35 -12.15
CA ALA A 121 -19.07 9.02 -12.40
C ALA A 121 -19.38 8.02 -11.27
N THR A 122 -19.38 8.48 -10.03
CA THR A 122 -19.70 7.65 -8.85
C THR A 122 -21.18 7.27 -8.85
N MET A 123 -22.06 8.20 -9.22
CA MET A 123 -23.50 7.95 -9.35
C MET A 123 -23.82 6.92 -10.44
N GLU A 124 -23.14 6.96 -11.58
CA GLU A 124 -23.36 6.02 -12.68
C GLU A 124 -23.11 4.56 -12.27
N VAL A 125 -22.13 4.32 -11.39
CA VAL A 125 -21.82 2.98 -10.86
C VAL A 125 -22.61 2.63 -9.59
N GLY A 126 -23.53 3.50 -9.16
CA GLY A 126 -24.39 3.29 -7.99
C GLY A 126 -23.64 3.33 -6.66
N GLN A 127 -22.49 4.01 -6.60
CA GLN A 127 -21.71 4.15 -5.37
C GLN A 127 -22.20 5.37 -4.57
N GLU A 128 -22.30 5.23 -3.23
CA GLU A 128 -22.87 6.27 -2.36
C GLU A 128 -21.90 7.44 -2.12
N TYR A 129 -20.62 7.14 -1.90
CA TYR A 129 -19.60 8.12 -1.55
C TYR A 129 -18.61 8.33 -2.69
N VAL A 130 -18.23 9.59 -2.92
CA VAL A 130 -17.26 9.99 -3.94
C VAL A 130 -15.87 10.03 -3.30
N LEU A 131 -15.01 9.10 -3.69
CA LEU A 131 -13.62 9.05 -3.21
C LEU A 131 -12.72 9.85 -4.15
N ASN A 132 -12.21 10.98 -3.68
CA ASN A 132 -11.31 11.83 -4.44
C ASN A 132 -9.89 11.77 -3.86
N THR A 133 -8.93 11.42 -4.70
CA THR A 133 -7.50 11.49 -4.36
C THR A 133 -6.84 12.62 -5.12
N PHE A 134 -6.21 13.56 -4.41
CA PHE A 134 -5.44 14.64 -5.02
C PHE A 134 -4.01 14.67 -4.48
N ASP A 135 -3.09 15.34 -5.17
CA ASP A 135 -1.86 15.76 -4.54
C ASP A 135 -2.14 16.73 -3.37
N LEU A 136 -1.09 17.14 -2.65
CA LEU A 136 -1.25 18.04 -1.51
C LEU A 136 -1.89 19.38 -1.89
N GLY A 137 -1.52 19.95 -3.04
CA GLY A 137 -2.04 21.23 -3.50
C GLY A 137 -3.54 21.17 -3.82
N GLY A 138 -3.96 20.09 -4.46
CA GLY A 138 -5.37 19.83 -4.75
C GLY A 138 -6.18 19.53 -3.51
N CYS A 139 -5.65 18.71 -2.59
CA CYS A 139 -6.30 18.42 -1.31
C CYS A 139 -6.56 19.71 -0.53
N MET A 140 -5.58 20.60 -0.45
CA MET A 140 -5.73 21.87 0.26
C MET A 140 -6.86 22.74 -0.30
N LYS A 141 -7.13 22.69 -1.60
CA LYS A 141 -8.24 23.43 -2.22
C LYS A 141 -9.57 22.70 -2.12
N ALA A 142 -9.59 21.39 -2.35
CA ALA A 142 -10.79 20.58 -2.29
C ALA A 142 -11.39 20.58 -0.87
N LEU A 143 -10.55 20.40 0.17
CA LEU A 143 -11.01 20.45 1.55
C LEU A 143 -11.62 21.82 1.92
N LEU A 144 -11.06 22.92 1.41
CA LEU A 144 -11.62 24.25 1.64
C LEU A 144 -12.98 24.46 0.96
N LEU A 145 -13.19 23.88 -0.22
CA LEU A 145 -14.51 23.87 -0.87
C LEU A 145 -15.52 23.06 -0.04
N ILE A 146 -15.15 21.84 0.35
CA ILE A 146 -16.00 20.94 1.13
C ILE A 146 -16.40 21.57 2.46
N TRP A 147 -15.45 22.12 3.21
CA TRP A 147 -15.75 22.74 4.50
C TRP A 147 -16.55 24.03 4.39
N LYS A 148 -16.48 24.72 3.24
CA LYS A 148 -17.27 25.93 2.99
C LYS A 148 -18.70 25.61 2.56
N PHE A 149 -18.91 24.50 1.87
CA PHE A 149 -20.21 24.07 1.36
C PHE A 149 -20.49 22.61 1.77
N PRO A 150 -20.60 22.32 3.08
CA PRO A 150 -20.71 20.94 3.58
C PRO A 150 -21.93 20.19 3.03
N ASP A 151 -23.05 20.89 2.83
CA ASP A 151 -24.28 20.30 2.28
C ASP A 151 -24.14 19.95 0.79
N GLU A 152 -23.36 20.73 0.01
CA GLU A 152 -23.09 20.47 -1.42
C GLU A 152 -22.17 19.25 -1.59
N TYR A 153 -21.25 19.04 -0.65
CA TYR A 153 -20.21 18.02 -0.76
C TYR A 153 -20.28 16.93 0.32
N GLU A 154 -21.46 16.66 0.87
CA GLU A 154 -21.65 15.75 2.01
C GLU A 154 -21.15 14.31 1.72
N LYS A 155 -21.17 13.91 0.45
CA LYS A 155 -20.76 12.57 -0.02
C LYS A 155 -19.29 12.50 -0.44
N HIS A 156 -18.57 13.63 -0.46
CA HIS A 156 -17.18 13.66 -0.90
C HIS A 156 -16.21 13.34 0.23
N VAL A 157 -15.35 12.37 -0.04
CA VAL A 157 -14.23 12.01 0.82
C VAL A 157 -12.94 12.29 0.07
N VAL A 158 -12.26 13.38 0.46
CA VAL A 158 -10.98 13.81 -0.12
C VAL A 158 -9.82 13.28 0.71
N THR A 159 -8.89 12.61 0.05
CA THR A 159 -7.67 12.11 0.68
C THR A 159 -6.41 12.49 -0.13
N PRO A 160 -5.27 12.72 0.53
CA PRO A 160 -3.99 12.82 -0.17
C PRO A 160 -3.73 11.54 -0.95
N GLY A 161 -3.28 11.70 -2.20
CA GLY A 161 -2.99 10.59 -3.09
C GLY A 161 -2.02 9.60 -2.44
N PRO A 162 -2.33 8.29 -2.46
CA PRO A 162 -1.56 7.28 -1.74
C PRO A 162 -0.09 7.23 -2.19
N PHE A 163 0.19 7.69 -3.41
CA PHE A 163 1.53 7.82 -3.95
C PHE A 163 2.42 8.74 -3.11
N HIS A 164 1.99 9.98 -2.82
CA HIS A 164 2.80 10.92 -2.04
C HIS A 164 2.97 10.46 -0.59
N THR A 165 1.90 9.93 0.01
CA THR A 165 1.95 9.34 1.35
C THR A 165 2.95 8.19 1.40
N GLY A 166 2.92 7.29 0.41
CA GLY A 166 3.87 6.19 0.30
C GLY A 166 5.31 6.65 0.08
N MET A 167 5.55 7.63 -0.80
CA MET A 167 6.89 8.20 -1.01
C MET A 167 7.45 8.84 0.25
N ASN A 168 6.65 9.63 0.95
CA ASN A 168 7.07 10.29 2.18
C ASN A 168 7.35 9.29 3.29
N TYR A 169 6.51 8.26 3.43
CA TYR A 169 6.72 7.16 4.37
C TYR A 169 8.01 6.41 4.07
N MET A 170 8.22 6.00 2.81
CA MET A 170 9.47 5.36 2.40
C MET A 170 10.67 6.26 2.68
N GLY A 171 10.62 7.54 2.32
CA GLY A 171 11.68 8.49 2.59
C GLY A 171 11.99 8.63 4.10
N MET A 172 10.96 8.65 4.95
CA MET A 172 11.12 8.67 6.40
C MET A 172 11.86 7.40 6.88
N VAL A 173 11.41 6.22 6.45
CA VAL A 173 12.04 4.95 6.83
C VAL A 173 13.48 4.89 6.32
N THR A 174 13.70 5.07 5.01
CA THR A 174 15.01 4.81 4.41
C THR A 174 16.04 5.92 4.63
N ALA A 175 15.66 7.21 4.62
CA ALA A 175 16.60 8.31 4.82
C ALA A 175 16.78 8.74 6.28
N HIS A 176 15.81 8.45 7.17
CA HIS A 176 15.89 8.85 8.57
C HIS A 176 16.04 7.67 9.53
N LYS A 177 15.12 6.69 9.50
CA LYS A 177 15.21 5.53 10.41
C LYS A 177 16.43 4.66 10.09
N CYS A 178 16.61 4.28 8.83
CA CYS A 178 17.73 3.44 8.42
C CYS A 178 19.06 4.19 8.28
N LYS A 179 19.14 5.47 8.65
CA LYS A 179 20.37 6.25 8.50
C LYS A 179 21.48 5.68 9.39
N GLY A 180 22.60 5.30 8.78
CA GLY A 180 23.73 4.69 9.49
C GLY A 180 23.54 3.21 9.87
N SER A 181 22.46 2.56 9.41
CA SER A 181 22.19 1.14 9.67
C SER A 181 22.93 0.18 8.73
N GLY A 182 23.63 0.68 7.71
CA GLY A 182 24.16 -0.14 6.61
C GLY A 182 23.18 -0.35 5.46
N TYR A 183 21.94 0.17 5.54
CA TYR A 183 20.93 -0.03 4.50
C TYR A 183 21.39 0.47 3.12
N ALA A 184 22.03 1.63 3.03
CA ALA A 184 22.50 2.18 1.76
C ALA A 184 23.58 1.30 1.13
N GLU A 185 24.50 0.80 1.96
CA GLU A 185 25.58 -0.10 1.59
C GLU A 185 25.00 -1.44 1.11
N ILE A 186 24.02 -2.02 1.81
CA ILE A 186 23.30 -3.22 1.36
C ILE A 186 22.73 -3.02 -0.04
N LEU A 187 22.09 -1.88 -0.32
CA LEU A 187 21.50 -1.65 -1.64
C LEU A 187 22.54 -1.58 -2.77
N ILE A 188 23.72 -1.01 -2.49
CA ILE A 188 24.81 -0.87 -3.46
C ILE A 188 25.52 -2.22 -3.67
N GLU A 189 25.93 -2.87 -2.58
CA GLU A 189 26.70 -4.13 -2.62
C GLU A 189 25.86 -5.30 -3.15
N ALA A 190 24.54 -5.29 -2.92
CA ALA A 190 23.62 -6.26 -3.51
C ALA A 190 23.17 -5.89 -4.94
N GLU A 191 23.77 -4.84 -5.54
CA GLU A 191 23.48 -4.36 -6.91
C GLU A 191 22.00 -4.02 -7.16
N LEU A 192 21.25 -3.69 -6.11
CA LEU A 192 19.83 -3.32 -6.22
C LEU A 192 19.68 -1.90 -6.80
N VAL A 193 20.66 -1.05 -6.53
CA VAL A 193 20.77 0.35 -6.96
C VAL A 193 22.22 0.70 -7.30
N THR A 194 22.40 1.69 -8.17
CA THR A 194 23.70 2.34 -8.40
C THR A 194 23.82 3.61 -7.57
N SER A 195 25.04 4.11 -7.38
CA SER A 195 25.30 5.36 -6.65
C SER A 195 24.48 6.55 -7.18
N GLY A 196 24.29 6.63 -8.50
CA GLY A 196 23.51 7.71 -9.14
C GLY A 196 22.01 7.70 -8.85
N CYS A 197 21.43 6.57 -8.43
CA CYS A 197 20.00 6.48 -8.09
C CYS A 197 19.71 6.31 -6.59
N LEU A 198 20.75 6.10 -5.78
CA LEU A 198 20.65 5.86 -4.34
C LEU A 198 19.90 6.99 -3.62
N GLU A 199 20.23 8.26 -3.90
CA GLU A 199 19.58 9.39 -3.24
C GLU A 199 18.08 9.45 -3.53
N GLY A 200 17.69 9.18 -4.77
CA GLY A 200 16.29 9.11 -5.18
C GLY A 200 15.55 7.98 -4.47
N VAL A 201 16.20 6.83 -4.28
CA VAL A 201 15.65 5.68 -3.56
C VAL A 201 15.51 5.98 -2.06
N LEU A 202 16.55 6.48 -1.41
CA LEU A 202 16.54 6.79 0.02
C LEU A 202 15.52 7.88 0.39
N LYS A 203 15.27 8.85 -0.50
CA LYS A 203 14.25 9.88 -0.29
C LYS A 203 12.83 9.43 -0.69
N GLY A 204 12.65 8.19 -1.14
CA GLY A 204 11.38 7.70 -1.67
C GLY A 204 10.93 8.36 -2.98
N LYS A 205 11.79 9.18 -3.60
CA LYS A 205 11.48 9.93 -4.85
C LYS A 205 11.47 9.04 -6.08
N ALA A 206 12.31 8.00 -6.11
CA ALA A 206 12.30 6.97 -7.12
C ALA A 206 11.31 5.85 -6.74
N TYR A 207 10.01 6.18 -6.62
CA TYR A 207 8.99 5.35 -5.96
C TYR A 207 9.07 3.85 -6.27
N ALA A 208 9.02 3.45 -7.55
CA ALA A 208 8.99 2.05 -7.93
C ALA A 208 10.26 1.30 -7.49
N LYS A 209 11.42 1.95 -7.66
CA LYS A 209 12.73 1.40 -7.25
C LYS A 209 12.86 1.38 -5.73
N ALA A 210 12.43 2.43 -5.03
CA ALA A 210 12.44 2.51 -3.58
C ALA A 210 11.57 1.43 -2.93
N LEU A 211 10.35 1.25 -3.43
CA LEU A 211 9.44 0.22 -2.96
C LEU A 211 9.99 -1.19 -3.21
N PHE A 212 10.60 -1.41 -4.38
CA PHE A 212 11.29 -2.67 -4.68
C PHE A 212 12.43 -2.94 -3.69
N CYS A 213 13.33 -1.97 -3.47
CA CYS A 213 14.44 -2.11 -2.54
C CYS A 213 13.97 -2.39 -1.11
N LEU A 214 12.98 -1.63 -0.63
CA LEU A 214 12.45 -1.80 0.72
C LEU A 214 11.83 -3.19 0.90
N LYS A 215 11.03 -3.65 -0.06
CA LYS A 215 10.44 -5.01 -0.02
C LYS A 215 11.51 -6.10 -0.04
N THR A 216 12.49 -5.98 -0.92
CA THR A 216 13.56 -6.98 -1.07
C THR A 216 14.40 -7.08 0.20
N VAL A 217 14.82 -5.95 0.77
CA VAL A 217 15.62 -5.95 2.00
C VAL A 217 14.79 -6.41 3.20
N SER A 218 13.54 -5.95 3.34
CA SER A 218 12.67 -6.37 4.45
C SER A 218 12.45 -7.89 4.43
N GLU A 219 12.14 -8.46 3.26
CA GLU A 219 12.01 -9.91 3.12
C GLU A 219 13.32 -10.64 3.47
N ALA A 220 14.47 -10.15 2.99
CA ALA A 220 15.75 -10.77 3.27
C ALA A 220 16.03 -10.79 4.79
N MET A 221 15.77 -9.68 5.48
CA MET A 221 15.94 -9.57 6.94
C MET A 221 14.99 -10.51 7.69
N GLU A 222 13.72 -10.59 7.29
CA GLU A 222 12.75 -11.50 7.91
C GLU A 222 13.10 -12.98 7.69
N ARG A 223 13.60 -13.33 6.49
CA ARG A 223 14.08 -14.69 6.22
C ARG A 223 15.31 -15.05 7.06
N LEU A 224 16.23 -14.12 7.27
CA LEU A 224 17.37 -14.32 8.18
C LEU A 224 16.91 -14.53 9.61
N LEU A 225 15.94 -13.73 10.08
CA LEU A 225 15.37 -13.90 11.41
C LEU A 225 14.65 -15.25 11.57
N LEU A 226 13.90 -15.65 10.54
CA LEU A 226 13.19 -16.92 10.52
C LEU A 226 14.16 -18.12 10.48
N GLN A 227 15.24 -18.05 9.70
CA GLN A 227 16.31 -19.05 9.73
C GLN A 227 16.91 -19.18 11.13
N ARG A 228 17.19 -18.05 11.79
CA ARG A 228 17.73 -18.07 13.15
C ARG A 228 16.76 -18.69 14.16
N PHE A 229 15.48 -18.40 14.03
CA PHE A 229 14.42 -19.04 14.82
C PHE A 229 14.42 -20.57 14.63
N ILE A 230 14.47 -21.04 13.38
CA ILE A 230 14.46 -22.47 13.04
C ILE A 230 15.65 -23.19 13.69
N GLU A 231 16.84 -22.58 13.64
CA GLU A 231 18.06 -23.10 14.23
C GLU A 231 18.00 -23.17 15.76
N GLU A 232 17.62 -22.07 16.43
CA GLU A 232 17.66 -22.00 17.89
C GLU A 232 16.54 -22.79 18.57
N GLU A 233 15.35 -22.80 17.97
CA GLU A 233 14.16 -23.47 18.53
C GLU A 233 13.97 -24.89 17.96
N ASN A 234 14.90 -25.37 17.11
CA ASN A 234 14.89 -26.69 16.45
C ASN A 234 13.55 -27.03 15.78
N VAL A 235 13.02 -26.09 14.97
CA VAL A 235 11.69 -26.23 14.37
C VAL A 235 11.75 -26.93 13.01
N GLU A 236 11.03 -28.04 12.86
CA GLU A 236 10.92 -28.74 11.58
C GLU A 236 9.87 -28.09 10.65
N ILE A 237 10.27 -27.07 9.89
CA ILE A 237 9.33 -26.33 9.01
C ILE A 237 8.91 -27.09 7.75
N THR A 238 9.61 -28.17 7.41
CA THR A 238 9.33 -29.02 6.24
C THR A 238 8.24 -30.06 6.52
N ASN A 239 7.83 -30.21 7.78
CA ASN A 239 6.85 -31.18 8.23
C ASN A 239 5.40 -30.87 7.78
N PRO A 240 4.92 -29.61 7.78
CA PRO A 240 3.54 -29.33 7.39
C PRO A 240 3.30 -29.58 5.89
N LYS A 241 2.57 -30.65 5.57
CA LYS A 241 2.13 -30.97 4.20
C LYS A 241 1.42 -29.78 3.54
N ALA A 242 0.65 -29.02 4.30
CA ALA A 242 -0.07 -27.84 3.80
C ALA A 242 0.87 -26.75 3.25
N LEU A 243 2.04 -26.52 3.89
CA LEU A 243 3.03 -25.58 3.38
C LEU A 243 3.67 -26.09 2.09
N PHE A 244 3.99 -27.39 2.02
CA PHE A 244 4.54 -28.00 0.82
C PHE A 244 3.56 -27.95 -0.37
N ASP A 245 2.29 -28.27 -0.14
CA ASP A 245 1.23 -28.20 -1.14
C ASP A 245 1.07 -26.75 -1.66
N LEU A 246 1.18 -25.75 -0.78
CA LEU A 246 1.15 -24.33 -1.16
C LEU A 246 2.38 -23.90 -1.98
N VAL A 247 3.57 -24.42 -1.66
CA VAL A 247 4.80 -24.19 -2.45
C VAL A 247 4.65 -24.79 -3.86
N GLN A 248 4.12 -26.01 -3.97
CA GLN A 248 3.92 -26.68 -5.27
C GLN A 248 2.82 -26.02 -6.10
N THR A 249 1.74 -25.57 -5.46
CA THR A 249 0.60 -24.95 -6.13
C THR A 249 0.13 -23.75 -5.32
N CYS A 250 0.59 -22.56 -5.72
CA CYS A 250 0.23 -21.29 -5.11
C CYS A 250 -1.22 -20.90 -5.49
N SER A 251 -2.18 -21.27 -4.64
CA SER A 251 -3.63 -21.09 -4.84
C SER A 251 -4.30 -20.59 -3.56
N ARG A 252 -5.52 -20.03 -3.68
CA ARG A 252 -6.30 -19.59 -2.52
C ARG A 252 -6.68 -20.78 -1.65
N GLU A 253 -7.05 -21.90 -2.25
CA GLU A 253 -7.44 -23.11 -1.54
C GLU A 253 -6.30 -23.64 -0.66
N ASN A 254 -5.08 -23.72 -1.21
CA ASN A 254 -3.92 -24.17 -0.44
C ASN A 254 -3.50 -23.17 0.64
N LEU A 255 -3.66 -21.86 0.38
CA LEU A 255 -3.43 -20.82 1.40
C LEU A 255 -4.40 -20.99 2.58
N ASP A 256 -5.68 -21.15 2.30
CA ASP A 256 -6.71 -21.32 3.33
C ASP A 256 -6.48 -22.60 4.15
N LEU A 257 -5.99 -23.67 3.52
CA LEU A 257 -5.59 -24.91 4.19
C LEU A 257 -4.36 -24.67 5.09
N ALA A 258 -3.31 -24.03 4.59
CA ALA A 258 -2.11 -23.72 5.37
C ALA A 258 -2.40 -22.81 6.58
N GLN A 259 -3.33 -21.86 6.44
CA GLN A 259 -3.73 -20.99 7.56
C GLN A 259 -4.49 -21.69 8.67
N LYS A 260 -5.15 -22.81 8.38
CA LYS A 260 -5.93 -23.60 9.35
C LYS A 260 -5.18 -24.83 9.86
N ASP A 261 -4.06 -25.18 9.21
CA ASP A 261 -3.25 -26.32 9.57
C ASP A 261 -2.66 -26.15 10.99
N PRO A 262 -2.92 -27.09 11.92
CA PRO A 262 -2.47 -26.97 13.31
C PRO A 262 -0.95 -26.87 13.46
N SER A 263 -0.19 -27.59 12.63
CA SER A 263 1.28 -27.55 12.66
C SER A 263 1.80 -26.18 12.20
N THR A 264 1.22 -25.62 11.15
CA THR A 264 1.53 -24.27 10.68
C THR A 264 1.20 -23.22 11.75
N LEU A 265 0.04 -23.32 12.39
CA LEU A 265 -0.35 -22.40 13.47
C LEU A 265 0.57 -22.49 14.69
N ASP A 266 1.02 -23.69 15.07
CA ASP A 266 1.99 -23.88 16.15
C ASP A 266 3.34 -23.21 15.82
N ILE A 267 3.84 -23.39 14.59
CA ILE A 267 5.07 -22.74 14.12
C ILE A 267 4.91 -21.21 14.18
N LEU A 268 3.79 -20.67 13.68
CA LEU A 268 3.53 -19.23 13.68
C LEU A 268 3.49 -18.65 15.10
N LYS A 269 2.87 -19.37 16.05
CA LYS A 269 2.80 -18.96 17.46
C LYS A 269 4.19 -18.97 18.12
N LYS A 270 5.00 -20.00 17.85
CA LYS A 270 6.40 -20.06 18.32
C LYS A 270 7.23 -18.94 17.73
N TYR A 271 7.07 -18.67 16.43
CA TYR A 271 7.78 -17.59 15.77
C TYR A 271 7.42 -16.22 16.35
N GLU A 272 6.14 -15.95 16.60
CA GLU A 272 5.71 -14.70 17.25
C GLU A 272 6.30 -14.54 18.66
N ALA A 273 6.35 -15.61 19.44
CA ALA A 273 7.02 -15.59 20.75
C ALA A 273 8.52 -15.30 20.60
N TYR A 274 9.17 -15.86 19.58
CA TYR A 274 10.57 -15.60 19.27
C TYR A 274 10.80 -14.14 18.83
N GLU A 275 9.95 -13.57 17.98
CA GLU A 275 10.01 -12.14 17.62
C GLU A 275 9.96 -11.25 18.87
N ASN A 276 9.08 -11.56 19.83
CA ASN A 276 8.99 -10.83 21.09
C ASN A 276 10.26 -10.97 21.95
N LYS A 277 10.87 -12.17 21.97
CA LYS A 277 12.17 -12.41 22.60
C LYS A 277 13.27 -11.54 21.96
N VAL A 278 13.27 -11.40 20.64
CA VAL A 278 14.22 -10.56 19.91
C VAL A 278 13.97 -9.07 20.15
N ARG A 279 12.71 -8.62 20.19
CA ARG A 279 12.35 -7.25 20.59
C ARG A 279 12.79 -6.92 22.03
N ALA A 280 12.87 -7.94 22.90
CA ALA A 280 13.40 -7.80 24.25
C ALA A 280 14.95 -7.84 24.32
N GLY A 281 15.65 -7.93 23.19
CA GLY A 281 17.11 -7.82 23.10
C GLY A 281 17.87 -9.13 22.90
N HIS A 282 17.20 -10.27 22.68
CA HIS A 282 17.83 -11.60 22.58
C HIS A 282 18.96 -11.69 21.55
N LEU A 283 18.80 -11.07 20.37
CA LEU A 283 19.84 -11.03 19.32
C LEU A 283 20.60 -9.70 19.28
N GLY A 284 20.59 -8.95 20.40
CA GLY A 284 21.25 -7.67 20.53
C GLY A 284 20.51 -6.49 19.86
N LYS A 285 21.16 -5.32 19.89
CA LYS A 285 20.54 -4.03 19.54
C LYS A 285 20.18 -3.92 18.06
N THR A 286 20.98 -4.48 17.15
CA THR A 286 20.74 -4.40 15.70
C THR A 286 19.45 -5.12 15.32
N ALA A 287 19.24 -6.35 15.81
CA ALA A 287 18.03 -7.11 15.56
C ALA A 287 16.80 -6.48 16.23
N THR A 288 16.98 -5.94 17.45
CA THR A 288 15.92 -5.19 18.15
C THR A 288 15.48 -3.97 17.34
N PHE A 289 16.44 -3.19 16.82
CA PHE A 289 16.17 -2.03 15.98
C PHE A 289 15.41 -2.42 14.70
N GLY A 290 15.85 -3.48 14.01
CA GLY A 290 15.18 -3.99 12.81
C GLY A 290 13.73 -4.44 13.04
N LEU A 291 13.39 -4.93 14.24
CA LEU A 291 12.02 -5.35 14.61
C LEU A 291 11.17 -4.25 15.25
N SER A 292 11.75 -3.08 15.55
CA SER A 292 11.06 -1.99 16.23
C SER A 292 10.16 -1.15 15.32
N ASP A 293 10.20 -1.40 14.01
CA ASP A 293 9.43 -0.69 12.98
C ASP A 293 8.30 -1.55 12.35
N ASN A 294 8.01 -2.74 12.91
CA ASN A 294 6.90 -3.64 12.51
C ASN A 294 5.74 -3.62 13.52
#